data_AF-A0A371QVP9-F1
#
_entry.id   AF-A0A371QVP9-F1
#
_cell.length_a   1.000
_cell.length_b   1.000
_cell.length_c   1.000
_cell.angle_alpha   90.00
_cell.angle_beta   90.00
_cell.angle_gamma   90.00
#
_symmetry.space_group_name_H-M   'P 1'
#
loop_
_entity.id
_entity.type
_entity.pdbx_description
1 polymer ?
#
loop_
_entity_poly.entity_id
_entity_poly.type
_entity_poly.pdbx_seq_one_letter_code
_entity_poly.pdbx_strand_id
1 'polypeptide(L)'
;MRLWRVEEAGRLIRSELAKSLAEAWANCGDENCLARTPFDPALVGVGRWWLGPFTIGNRKMGEIPFFSLPPVLTCPEATEFCHKWCYAVYEIANWRAYVREAASYLLSLREDFPQVVGKYLARLPHRVIRLHVSGDFYDEEYFEKWAEIARQHPDRVFYTYTKSFHVVRGEAPQNLIIHLSADPHNYIKAVETWREIKRGLITYVYTPGQEERDLPAIKYILENTDARILVFLNHVQHAPRLKAALWKRLREALGALSQRIVLDPEEFAGRPQCAECALCWRRGVLF
;
A
#
# COMPACT_ATOMS: atom_id res chain seq x y z
N MET A 1 -7.88 -16.92 -7.88
CA MET A 1 -7.23 -17.00 -6.55
C MET A 1 -6.90 -18.44 -6.22
N ARG A 2 -5.68 -18.75 -5.74
CA ARG A 2 -5.41 -20.08 -5.15
C ARG A 2 -6.02 -20.07 -3.74
N LEU A 3 -7.25 -20.58 -3.59
CA LEU A 3 -8.06 -20.51 -2.35
C LEU A 3 -7.26 -20.91 -1.10
N TRP A 4 -6.43 -21.96 -1.19
CA TRP A 4 -5.58 -22.42 -0.09
C TRP A 4 -4.66 -21.34 0.50
N ARG A 5 -4.23 -20.35 -0.29
CA ARG A 5 -3.35 -19.26 0.20
C ARG A 5 -4.10 -18.27 1.08
N VAL A 6 -5.36 -18.01 0.77
CA VAL A 6 -6.24 -17.16 1.60
C VAL A 6 -6.72 -17.92 2.83
N GLU A 7 -6.94 -19.22 2.72
CA GLU A 7 -7.21 -20.06 3.89
C GLU A 7 -6.03 -20.07 4.88
N GLU A 8 -4.80 -20.16 4.35
CA GLU A 8 -3.57 -20.08 5.13
C GLU A 8 -3.43 -18.73 5.86
N ALA A 9 -3.86 -17.64 5.23
CA ALA A 9 -3.99 -16.32 5.85
C ALA A 9 -4.81 -16.36 7.13
N GLY A 10 -6.01 -16.93 7.01
CA GLY A 10 -6.96 -17.00 8.10
C GLY A 10 -6.41 -17.89 9.21
N ARG A 11 -5.71 -18.95 8.84
CA ARG A 11 -5.03 -19.84 9.79
C ARG A 11 -3.96 -19.11 10.59
N LEU A 12 -3.15 -18.26 9.96
CA LEU A 12 -2.10 -17.50 10.64
C LEU A 12 -2.65 -16.45 11.61
N ILE A 13 -3.72 -15.72 11.25
CA ILE A 13 -4.37 -14.76 12.18
C ILE A 13 -4.87 -15.48 13.43
N ARG A 14 -5.31 -16.73 13.31
CA ARG A 14 -5.75 -17.56 14.45
C ARG A 14 -4.61 -18.25 15.18
N SER A 15 -3.37 -18.17 14.68
CA SER A 15 -2.22 -18.86 15.27
C SER A 15 -1.74 -18.19 16.56
N GLU A 16 -1.35 -18.99 17.54
CA GLU A 16 -0.72 -18.49 18.78
C GLU A 16 0.56 -17.70 18.46
N LEU A 17 1.31 -18.10 17.43
CA LEU A 17 2.51 -17.39 17.01
C LEU A 17 2.22 -15.92 16.63
N ALA A 18 1.19 -15.66 15.82
CA ALA A 18 0.84 -14.30 15.44
C ALA A 18 0.32 -13.47 16.62
N LYS A 19 -0.47 -14.09 17.51
CA LYS A 19 -1.00 -13.44 18.73
C LYS A 19 0.14 -13.02 19.66
N SER A 20 1.02 -13.96 20.01
CA SER A 20 2.14 -13.70 20.91
C SER A 20 3.15 -12.71 20.31
N LEU A 21 3.30 -12.70 18.98
CA LEU A 21 4.11 -11.70 18.29
C LEU A 21 3.51 -10.28 18.39
N ALA A 22 2.19 -10.15 18.19
CA ALA A 22 1.49 -8.88 18.35
C ALA A 22 1.58 -8.36 19.80
N GLU A 23 1.45 -9.25 20.79
CA GLU A 23 1.63 -8.93 22.20
C GLU A 23 3.06 -8.48 22.52
N ALA A 24 4.07 -9.14 21.96
CA ALA A 24 5.46 -8.73 22.11
C ALA A 24 5.69 -7.31 21.57
N TRP A 25 5.10 -6.98 20.41
CA TRP A 25 5.17 -5.62 19.88
C TRP A 25 4.47 -4.60 20.78
N ALA A 26 3.28 -4.92 21.28
CA ALA A 26 2.55 -4.05 22.21
C ALA A 26 3.33 -3.79 23.51
N ASN A 27 3.95 -4.83 24.07
CA ASN A 27 4.64 -4.77 25.36
C ASN A 27 6.02 -4.09 25.27
N CYS A 28 6.74 -4.24 24.15
CA CYS A 28 8.12 -3.77 24.05
C CYS A 28 8.27 -2.33 23.56
N GLY A 29 7.66 -1.96 22.43
CA GLY A 29 7.83 -0.62 21.84
C GLY A 29 9.25 -0.26 21.35
N ASP A 30 10.26 -1.13 21.50
CA ASP A 30 11.63 -0.93 21.00
C ASP A 30 12.45 -2.21 20.78
N GLU A 31 13.53 -2.06 20.00
CA GLU A 31 14.41 -3.17 19.59
C GLU A 31 15.14 -3.85 20.75
N ASN A 32 15.52 -3.12 21.80
CA ASN A 32 16.24 -3.66 22.95
C ASN A 32 15.34 -4.60 23.78
N CYS A 33 14.08 -4.22 23.96
CA CYS A 33 13.09 -5.11 24.56
C CYS A 33 12.81 -6.30 23.64
N LEU A 34 12.57 -6.08 22.34
CA LEU A 34 12.27 -7.16 21.40
C LEU A 34 13.41 -8.18 21.30
N ALA A 35 14.66 -7.75 21.38
CA ALA A 35 15.83 -8.63 21.35
C ALA A 35 15.92 -9.59 22.55
N ARG A 36 15.20 -9.31 23.65
CA ARG A 36 15.12 -10.18 24.84
C ARG A 36 13.94 -11.14 24.80
N THR A 37 13.05 -11.01 23.81
CA THR A 37 11.93 -11.95 23.62
C THR A 37 12.45 -13.28 23.06
N PRO A 38 11.71 -14.40 23.22
CA PRO A 38 12.15 -15.71 22.73
C PRO A 38 12.02 -15.88 21.21
N PHE A 39 11.62 -14.84 20.47
CA PHE A 39 11.39 -14.90 19.03
C PHE A 39 12.69 -14.78 18.22
N ASP A 40 12.69 -15.37 17.03
CA ASP A 40 13.69 -15.12 15.99
C ASP A 40 13.81 -13.59 15.73
N PRO A 41 15.01 -12.98 15.78
CA PRO A 41 15.18 -11.54 15.61
C PRO A 41 14.53 -10.98 14.34
N ALA A 42 14.67 -11.67 13.21
CA ALA A 42 14.04 -11.25 11.95
C ALA A 42 12.50 -11.34 12.01
N LEU A 43 11.95 -12.34 12.70
CA LEU A 43 10.51 -12.48 12.88
C LEU A 43 9.94 -11.38 13.78
N VAL A 44 10.59 -11.12 14.92
CA VAL A 44 10.16 -10.09 15.88
C VAL A 44 10.49 -8.67 15.45
N GLY A 45 11.35 -8.52 14.45
CA GLY A 45 11.67 -7.24 13.82
C GLY A 45 12.78 -6.50 14.53
N VAL A 46 13.89 -7.20 14.80
CA VAL A 46 15.16 -6.65 15.29
C VAL A 46 16.20 -6.83 14.20
N GLY A 47 16.71 -5.71 13.67
CA GLY A 47 17.81 -5.70 12.71
C GLY A 47 17.70 -4.56 11.71
N ARG A 48 18.67 -4.46 10.78
CA ARG A 48 18.73 -3.37 9.80
C ARG A 48 17.43 -3.20 8.97
N TRP A 49 16.76 -4.30 8.65
CA TRP A 49 15.61 -4.32 7.75
C TRP A 49 14.26 -4.35 8.48
N TRP A 50 14.25 -4.22 9.80
CA TRP A 50 13.01 -4.32 10.59
C TRP A 50 13.08 -3.48 11.86
N LEU A 51 11.95 -2.93 12.27
CA LEU A 51 11.79 -2.40 13.62
C LEU A 51 10.38 -2.71 14.13
N GLY A 52 10.27 -3.73 14.98
CA GLY A 52 9.00 -4.25 15.47
C GLY A 52 8.06 -4.62 14.32
N PRO A 53 6.86 -4.01 14.21
CA PRO A 53 5.91 -4.32 13.15
C PRO A 53 6.34 -3.78 11.77
N PHE A 54 7.28 -2.84 11.71
CA PHE A 54 7.73 -2.26 10.43
C PHE A 54 8.77 -3.14 9.74
N THR A 55 8.58 -3.34 8.44
CA THR A 55 9.64 -3.83 7.55
C THR A 55 10.24 -2.64 6.82
N ILE A 56 11.56 -2.57 6.73
CA ILE A 56 12.30 -1.46 6.12
C ILE A 56 12.67 -1.85 4.70
N GLY A 57 11.94 -1.28 3.76
CA GLY A 57 12.29 -1.32 2.35
C GLY A 57 12.11 -2.63 1.60
N ASN A 58 12.19 -2.52 0.28
CA ASN A 58 12.24 -3.64 -0.65
C ASN A 58 12.90 -3.19 -1.96
N ARG A 59 13.03 -4.10 -2.93
CA ARG A 59 13.68 -3.82 -4.21
C ARG A 59 13.08 -2.63 -4.97
N LYS A 60 11.77 -2.42 -4.91
CA LYS A 60 11.06 -1.33 -5.61
C LYS A 60 11.11 -0.03 -4.83
N MET A 61 10.94 -0.10 -3.52
CA MET A 61 10.73 1.08 -2.68
C MET A 61 12.02 1.74 -2.20
N GLY A 62 13.15 1.04 -2.20
CA GLY A 62 14.33 1.47 -1.46
C GLY A 62 14.08 1.36 0.05
N GLU A 63 14.80 2.12 0.87
CA GLU A 63 14.70 2.07 2.34
C GLU A 63 13.50 2.87 2.89
N ILE A 64 12.30 2.71 2.31
CA ILE A 64 11.05 3.24 2.88
C ILE A 64 10.45 2.18 3.81
N PRO A 65 10.29 2.44 5.13
CA PRO A 65 9.57 1.54 6.02
C PRO A 65 8.10 1.40 5.64
N PHE A 66 7.56 0.22 5.86
CA PHE A 66 6.16 -0.06 5.63
C PHE A 66 5.51 -0.92 6.71
N PHE A 67 4.22 -0.67 6.89
CA PHE A 67 3.32 -1.46 7.72
C PHE A 67 2.31 -2.16 6.81
N SER A 68 2.22 -3.47 6.93
CA SER A 68 1.47 -4.31 6.01
C SER A 68 0.51 -5.21 6.78
N LEU A 69 -0.61 -5.52 6.13
CA LEU A 69 -1.65 -6.40 6.66
C LEU A 69 -1.86 -7.60 5.73
N PRO A 70 -2.54 -8.67 6.19
CA PRO A 70 -2.80 -9.83 5.34
C PRO A 70 -3.65 -9.44 4.13
N PRO A 71 -3.21 -9.72 2.89
CA PRO A 71 -3.95 -9.35 1.70
C PRO A 71 -5.24 -10.17 1.61
N VAL A 72 -6.23 -9.63 0.91
CA VAL A 72 -7.58 -10.20 0.73
C VAL A 72 -8.41 -10.19 2.02
N LEU A 73 -7.88 -10.72 3.14
CA LEU A 73 -8.61 -10.77 4.40
C LEU A 73 -8.92 -9.39 4.98
N THR A 74 -7.99 -8.45 4.87
CA THR A 74 -8.18 -7.08 5.35
C THR A 74 -8.48 -6.12 4.20
N CYS A 75 -8.98 -6.63 3.07
CA CYS A 75 -9.27 -5.85 1.86
C CYS A 75 -10.78 -5.92 1.56
N PRO A 76 -11.63 -5.14 2.27
CA PRO A 76 -13.09 -5.23 2.17
C PRO A 76 -13.62 -4.93 0.76
N GLU A 77 -12.88 -4.13 -0.03
CA GLU A 77 -13.22 -3.78 -1.41
C GLU A 77 -12.28 -4.43 -2.44
N ALA A 78 -11.78 -5.63 -2.13
CA ALA A 78 -11.07 -6.43 -3.11
C ALA A 78 -11.96 -6.70 -4.34
N THR A 79 -11.47 -6.34 -5.52
CA THR A 79 -12.18 -6.54 -6.78
C THR A 79 -11.91 -7.94 -7.34
N GLU A 80 -12.64 -8.32 -8.39
CA GLU A 80 -12.33 -9.54 -9.16
C GLU A 80 -10.88 -9.54 -9.67
N PHE A 81 -10.37 -8.36 -10.04
CA PHE A 81 -8.97 -8.19 -10.40
C PHE A 81 -8.03 -8.59 -9.25
N CYS A 82 -8.31 -8.16 -8.01
CA CYS A 82 -7.52 -8.58 -6.83
C CYS A 82 -7.54 -10.09 -6.63
N HIS A 83 -8.70 -10.74 -6.73
CA HIS A 83 -8.81 -12.19 -6.58
C HIS A 83 -8.03 -12.97 -7.65
N LYS A 84 -7.82 -12.36 -8.82
CA LYS A 84 -7.06 -12.97 -9.92
C LYS A 84 -5.56 -12.65 -9.85
N TRP A 85 -5.19 -11.42 -9.51
CA TRP A 85 -3.85 -10.87 -9.75
C TRP A 85 -3.15 -10.26 -8.54
N CYS A 86 -3.71 -10.35 -7.32
CA CYS A 86 -3.06 -9.77 -6.14
C CYS A 86 -1.66 -10.35 -5.92
N TYR A 87 -0.62 -9.54 -6.17
CA TYR A 87 0.78 -9.94 -6.04
C TYR A 87 1.12 -10.37 -4.61
N ALA A 88 0.52 -9.75 -3.60
CA ALA A 88 0.78 -10.07 -2.19
C ALA A 88 0.34 -11.51 -1.84
N VAL A 89 -0.71 -12.03 -2.50
CA VAL A 89 -1.10 -13.45 -2.36
C VAL A 89 -0.04 -14.37 -2.98
N TYR A 90 0.68 -13.92 -4.01
CA TYR A 90 1.77 -14.69 -4.61
C TYR A 90 2.99 -14.80 -3.69
N GLU A 91 3.24 -13.79 -2.87
CA GLU A 91 4.35 -13.71 -1.91
C GLU A 91 4.12 -14.48 -0.60
N ILE A 92 2.90 -15.00 -0.35
CA ILE A 92 2.54 -15.80 0.84
C ILE A 92 3.47 -17.02 1.08
N ALA A 93 4.21 -17.49 0.07
CA ALA A 93 5.24 -18.50 0.26
C ALA A 93 6.33 -18.07 1.26
N ASN A 94 6.51 -16.76 1.50
CA ASN A 94 7.33 -16.24 2.59
C ASN A 94 6.52 -16.21 3.90
N TRP A 95 6.50 -17.35 4.59
CA TRP A 95 5.72 -17.51 5.83
C TRP A 95 6.06 -16.47 6.92
N ARG A 96 7.33 -16.01 7.01
CA ARG A 96 7.74 -15.01 8.03
C ARG A 96 7.07 -13.67 7.82
N ALA A 97 7.06 -13.20 6.56
CA ALA A 97 6.34 -11.98 6.22
C ALA A 97 4.87 -12.11 6.59
N TYR A 98 4.29 -13.30 6.37
CA TYR A 98 2.88 -13.50 6.58
C TYR A 98 2.43 -13.61 8.03
N VAL A 99 3.25 -14.25 8.88
CA VAL A 99 3.04 -14.21 10.33
C VAL A 99 3.14 -12.78 10.86
N ARG A 100 4.09 -11.98 10.34
CA ARG A 100 4.23 -10.57 10.73
C ARG A 100 3.02 -9.72 10.30
N GLU A 101 2.49 -9.94 9.11
CA GLU A 101 1.26 -9.29 8.63
C GLU A 101 0.06 -9.69 9.50
N ALA A 102 -0.09 -10.98 9.82
CA ALA A 102 -1.15 -11.46 10.72
C ALA A 102 -1.04 -10.84 12.11
N ALA A 103 0.18 -10.75 12.67
CA ALA A 103 0.43 -10.06 13.93
C ALA A 103 0.16 -8.55 13.83
N SER A 104 0.43 -7.92 12.69
CA SER A 104 0.16 -6.49 12.46
C SER A 104 -1.34 -6.22 12.42
N TYR A 105 -2.12 -7.13 11.84
CA TYR A 105 -3.58 -7.08 11.92
C TYR A 105 -4.06 -7.17 13.37
N LEU A 106 -3.62 -8.19 14.12
CA LEU A 106 -3.98 -8.35 15.53
C LEU A 106 -3.56 -7.14 16.39
N LEU A 107 -2.38 -6.57 16.12
CA LEU A 107 -1.91 -5.36 16.78
C LEU A 107 -2.82 -4.16 16.48
N SER A 108 -3.31 -4.04 15.24
CA SER A 108 -4.20 -2.94 14.82
C SER A 108 -5.61 -2.97 15.40
N LEU A 109 -6.07 -4.15 15.83
CA LEU A 109 -7.34 -4.31 16.54
C LEU A 109 -7.31 -3.75 17.97
N ARG A 110 -6.13 -3.45 18.52
CA ARG A 110 -6.01 -2.92 19.88
C ARG A 110 -6.43 -1.45 19.94
N GLU A 111 -6.99 -1.03 21.07
CA GLU A 111 -7.31 0.38 21.34
C GLU A 111 -6.03 1.23 21.43
N ASP A 112 -4.98 0.71 22.07
CA ASP A 112 -3.71 1.40 22.28
C ASP A 112 -2.74 1.32 21.07
N PHE A 113 -3.25 0.91 19.90
CA PHE A 113 -2.46 0.75 18.69
C PHE A 113 -1.69 2.03 18.30
N PRO A 114 -2.29 3.24 18.29
CA PRO A 114 -1.56 4.47 17.99
C PRO A 114 -0.35 4.69 18.89
N GLN A 115 -0.49 4.44 20.20
CA GLN A 115 0.57 4.63 21.18
C GLN A 115 1.68 3.61 21.01
N VAL A 116 1.34 2.34 20.75
CA VAL A 116 2.32 1.29 20.47
C VAL A 116 3.11 1.60 19.21
N VAL A 117 2.44 1.91 18.10
CA VAL A 117 3.10 2.23 16.83
C VAL A 117 3.95 3.49 16.93
N GLY A 118 3.47 4.50 17.66
CA GLY A 118 4.21 5.74 17.92
C GLY A 118 5.57 5.51 18.56
N LYS A 119 5.69 4.54 19.49
CA LYS A 119 6.98 4.17 20.10
C LYS A 119 7.99 3.65 19.07
N TYR A 120 7.55 2.82 18.13
CA TYR A 120 8.41 2.30 17.06
C TYR A 120 8.73 3.39 16.04
N LEU A 121 7.75 4.21 15.66
CA LEU A 121 7.96 5.34 14.78
C LEU A 121 9.03 6.26 15.34
N ALA A 122 8.95 6.68 16.60
CA ALA A 122 9.92 7.58 17.24
C ALA A 122 11.40 7.12 17.11
N ARG A 123 11.62 5.82 16.90
CA ARG A 123 12.95 5.21 16.73
C ARG A 123 13.35 4.99 15.26
N LEU A 124 12.40 5.01 14.33
CA LEU A 124 12.69 5.03 12.90
C LEU A 124 13.25 6.42 12.50
N PRO A 125 14.43 6.49 11.86
CA PRO A 125 14.97 7.75 11.34
C PRO A 125 14.29 8.23 10.05
N HIS A 126 13.40 7.42 9.48
CA HIS A 126 12.80 7.64 8.18
C HIS A 126 11.64 8.62 8.26
N ARG A 127 11.66 9.63 7.39
CA ARG A 127 10.59 10.63 7.28
C ARG A 127 9.36 10.16 6.52
N VAL A 128 9.50 9.16 5.65
CA VAL A 128 8.43 8.67 4.79
C VAL A 128 8.12 7.24 5.18
N ILE A 129 6.84 6.95 5.43
CA ILE A 129 6.34 5.63 5.79
C ILE A 129 5.24 5.27 4.78
N ARG A 130 5.30 4.05 4.24
CA ARG A 130 4.23 3.55 3.37
C ARG A 130 3.31 2.65 4.18
N LEU A 131 2.01 2.90 4.10
CA LEU A 131 1.01 1.98 4.61
C LEU A 131 0.56 1.04 3.49
N HIS A 132 0.42 -0.22 3.82
CA HIS A 132 -0.15 -1.27 2.97
C HIS A 132 0.66 -1.49 1.69
N VAL A 133 1.83 -2.14 1.83
CA VAL A 133 2.41 -2.88 0.68
C VAL A 133 1.56 -4.11 0.37
N SER A 134 0.89 -4.64 1.38
CA SER A 134 -0.10 -5.71 1.35
C SER A 134 -1.21 -5.37 2.35
N GLY A 135 -2.40 -5.93 2.11
CA GLY A 135 -3.62 -5.56 2.85
C GLY A 135 -4.16 -4.20 2.46
N ASP A 136 -5.14 -3.70 3.22
CA ASP A 136 -5.78 -2.40 3.02
C ASP A 136 -6.42 -1.94 4.34
N PHE A 137 -7.01 -0.74 4.37
CA PHE A 137 -7.86 -0.33 5.48
C PHE A 137 -9.12 -1.21 5.52
N TYR A 138 -9.31 -1.95 6.60
CA TYR A 138 -10.44 -2.89 6.72
C TYR A 138 -11.71 -2.25 7.29
N ASP A 139 -11.59 -1.18 8.08
CA ASP A 139 -12.71 -0.40 8.60
C ASP A 139 -12.31 1.06 8.91
N GLU A 140 -13.32 1.87 9.25
CA GLU A 140 -13.16 3.29 9.58
C GLU A 140 -12.34 3.51 10.87
N GLU A 141 -12.44 2.62 11.85
CA GLU A 141 -11.70 2.73 13.12
C GLU A 141 -10.20 2.60 12.87
N TYR A 142 -9.78 1.62 12.08
CA TYR A 142 -8.37 1.43 11.72
C TYR A 142 -7.83 2.58 10.86
N PHE A 143 -8.67 3.15 9.98
CA PHE A 143 -8.30 4.36 9.25
C PHE A 143 -8.07 5.55 10.19
N GLU A 144 -8.98 5.78 11.14
CA GLU A 144 -8.85 6.87 12.10
C GLU A 144 -7.63 6.68 13.01
N LYS A 145 -7.30 5.44 13.41
CA LYS A 145 -6.07 5.12 14.15
C LYS A 145 -4.80 5.58 13.39
N TRP A 146 -4.74 5.36 12.08
CA TRP A 146 -3.62 5.88 11.27
C TRP A 146 -3.67 7.38 11.08
N ALA A 147 -4.86 7.98 10.99
CA ALA A 147 -5.00 9.43 10.99
C ALA A 147 -4.49 10.04 12.30
N GLU A 148 -4.78 9.44 13.45
CA GLU A 148 -4.25 9.83 14.76
C GLU A 148 -2.73 9.73 14.80
N ILE A 149 -2.15 8.60 14.40
CA ILE A 149 -0.69 8.41 14.31
C ILE A 149 -0.07 9.51 13.43
N ALA A 150 -0.67 9.80 12.28
CA ALA A 150 -0.17 10.84 11.39
C ALA A 150 -0.24 12.24 12.03
N ARG A 151 -1.31 12.57 12.78
CA ARG A 151 -1.42 13.83 13.56
C ARG A 151 -0.35 13.93 14.65
N GLN A 152 0.00 12.83 15.31
CA GLN A 152 1.03 12.78 16.37
C GLN A 152 2.46 12.91 15.82
N HIS A 153 2.68 12.65 14.52
CA HIS A 153 3.99 12.71 13.86
C HIS A 153 4.00 13.67 12.65
N PRO A 154 3.82 14.98 12.86
CA PRO A 154 3.66 15.96 11.78
C PRO A 154 4.94 16.16 10.93
N ASP A 155 6.10 15.74 11.43
CA ASP A 155 7.39 15.77 10.72
C ASP A 155 7.53 14.64 9.69
N ARG A 156 6.60 13.68 9.70
CA ARG A 156 6.60 12.50 8.85
C ARG A 156 5.49 12.56 7.81
N VAL A 157 5.71 11.86 6.70
CA VAL A 157 4.72 11.63 5.65
C VAL A 157 4.36 10.15 5.62
N PHE A 158 3.07 9.87 5.74
CA PHE A 158 2.47 8.57 5.54
C PHE A 158 1.79 8.57 4.17
N TYR A 159 1.99 7.53 3.37
CA TYR A 159 1.25 7.41 2.11
C TYR A 159 0.78 5.99 1.86
N THR A 160 -0.31 5.84 1.12
CA THR A 160 -0.93 4.54 0.87
C THR A 160 -1.65 4.52 -0.47
N TYR A 161 -1.82 3.31 -1.00
CA TYR A 161 -2.73 3.03 -2.11
C TYR A 161 -3.85 2.16 -1.57
N THR A 162 -5.08 2.59 -1.72
CA THR A 162 -6.24 1.92 -1.13
C THR A 162 -7.34 1.69 -2.15
N LYS A 163 -8.00 0.54 -2.06
CA LYS A 163 -9.28 0.24 -2.71
C LYS A 163 -10.47 0.39 -1.75
N SER A 164 -10.22 0.55 -0.45
CA SER A 164 -11.22 0.79 0.60
C SER A 164 -11.77 2.22 0.54
N PHE A 165 -12.33 2.59 -0.62
CA PHE A 165 -12.98 3.85 -0.93
C PHE A 165 -14.05 4.27 0.06
N HIS A 166 -14.83 3.35 0.64
CA HIS A 166 -15.83 3.71 1.66
C HIS A 166 -15.17 4.15 2.98
N VAL A 167 -14.07 3.50 3.36
CA VAL A 167 -13.35 3.75 4.61
C VAL A 167 -12.63 5.10 4.60
N VAL A 168 -12.04 5.48 3.46
CA VAL A 168 -11.13 6.65 3.39
C VAL A 168 -11.83 7.98 3.08
N ARG A 169 -13.16 8.05 3.23
CA ARG A 169 -13.95 9.27 3.05
C ARG A 169 -13.87 10.23 4.24
N GLY A 170 -13.42 9.75 5.40
CA GLY A 170 -13.21 10.58 6.60
C GLY A 170 -12.12 11.62 6.44
N GLU A 171 -12.09 12.58 7.38
CA GLU A 171 -11.00 13.55 7.47
C GLU A 171 -9.66 12.84 7.67
N ALA A 172 -8.61 13.34 7.01
CA ALA A 172 -7.25 12.84 7.26
C ALA A 172 -6.30 14.03 7.34
N PRO A 173 -5.25 13.96 8.19
CA PRO A 173 -4.25 15.02 8.24
C PRO A 173 -3.49 15.11 6.92
N GLN A 174 -2.97 16.29 6.59
CA GLN A 174 -2.29 16.56 5.32
C GLN A 174 -1.02 15.73 5.09
N ASN A 175 -0.48 15.12 6.13
CA ASN A 175 0.68 14.23 6.05
C ASN A 175 0.29 12.75 5.94
N LEU A 176 -1.01 12.41 5.87
CA LEU A 176 -1.51 11.11 5.44
C LEU A 176 -2.05 11.22 4.00
N ILE A 177 -1.20 10.85 3.04
CA ILE A 177 -1.48 10.94 1.61
C ILE A 177 -2.18 9.67 1.14
N ILE A 178 -3.39 9.84 0.61
CA ILE A 178 -4.22 8.73 0.16
C ILE A 178 -4.30 8.76 -1.35
N HIS A 179 -3.80 7.70 -1.99
CA HIS A 179 -4.04 7.46 -3.41
C HIS A 179 -5.11 6.39 -3.58
N LEU A 180 -6.06 6.64 -4.48
CA LEU A 180 -7.11 5.66 -4.78
C LEU A 180 -6.61 4.69 -5.83
N SER A 181 -6.64 3.39 -5.55
CA SER A 181 -6.17 2.37 -6.47
C SER A 181 -7.30 1.82 -7.34
N ALA A 182 -7.35 2.29 -8.57
CA ALA A 182 -8.31 1.86 -9.57
C ALA A 182 -7.82 0.66 -10.39
N ASP A 183 -8.79 -0.10 -10.89
CA ASP A 183 -8.67 -1.19 -11.85
C ASP A 183 -9.95 -1.21 -12.72
N PRO A 184 -10.06 -2.11 -13.71
CA PRO A 184 -11.23 -2.17 -14.60
C PRO A 184 -12.59 -2.35 -13.91
N HIS A 185 -12.63 -2.81 -12.67
CA HIS A 185 -13.86 -3.13 -11.94
C HIS A 185 -14.33 -2.02 -11.00
N ASN A 186 -13.44 -1.08 -10.62
CA ASN A 186 -13.77 -0.05 -9.62
C ASN A 186 -13.45 1.40 -10.04
N TYR A 187 -12.97 1.63 -11.28
CA TYR A 187 -12.53 2.96 -11.71
C TYR A 187 -13.62 4.05 -11.61
N ILE A 188 -14.90 3.71 -11.81
CA ILE A 188 -16.02 4.65 -11.63
C ILE A 188 -16.13 5.08 -10.16
N LYS A 189 -16.09 4.13 -9.23
CA LYS A 189 -16.14 4.41 -7.79
C LYS A 189 -14.91 5.17 -7.31
N ALA A 190 -13.75 4.94 -7.93
CA ALA A 190 -12.53 5.71 -7.67
C ALA A 190 -12.71 7.18 -8.08
N VAL A 191 -13.35 7.46 -9.23
CA VAL A 191 -13.70 8.81 -9.68
C VAL A 191 -14.63 9.51 -8.69
N GLU A 192 -15.73 8.85 -8.31
CA GLU A 192 -16.70 9.38 -7.35
C GLU A 192 -16.02 9.74 -6.02
N THR A 193 -15.26 8.79 -5.48
CA THR A 193 -14.56 8.97 -4.21
C THR A 193 -13.51 10.07 -4.30
N TRP A 194 -12.74 10.15 -5.39
CA TRP A 194 -11.76 11.22 -5.57
C TRP A 194 -12.42 12.61 -5.65
N ARG A 195 -13.59 12.72 -6.30
CA ARG A 195 -14.33 14.00 -6.36
C ARG A 195 -14.82 14.47 -4.99
N GLU A 196 -15.07 13.55 -4.08
CA GLU A 196 -15.44 13.84 -2.69
C GLU A 196 -14.22 14.26 -1.86
N ILE A 197 -13.15 13.45 -1.86
CA ILE A 197 -11.98 13.67 -0.98
C ILE A 197 -10.96 14.67 -1.54
N LYS A 198 -10.94 14.88 -2.86
CA LYS A 198 -10.06 15.79 -3.63
C LYS A 198 -8.59 15.79 -3.19
N ARG A 199 -8.04 14.60 -2.94
CA ARG A 199 -6.66 14.43 -2.47
C ARG A 199 -5.95 13.27 -3.14
N GLY A 200 -4.65 13.44 -3.29
CA GLY A 200 -3.75 12.41 -3.84
C GLY A 200 -4.02 12.08 -5.30
N LEU A 201 -3.52 10.92 -5.71
CA LEU A 201 -3.54 10.44 -7.09
C LEU A 201 -4.65 9.41 -7.22
N ILE A 202 -5.12 9.21 -8.45
CA ILE A 202 -5.75 7.94 -8.81
C ILE A 202 -4.65 7.07 -9.42
N THR A 203 -4.44 5.87 -8.90
CA THR A 203 -3.54 4.91 -9.53
C THR A 203 -4.34 3.93 -10.35
N TYR A 204 -3.77 3.43 -11.44
CA TYR A 204 -4.45 2.48 -12.31
C TYR A 204 -3.53 1.33 -12.66
N VAL A 205 -3.99 0.09 -12.49
CA VAL A 205 -3.22 -1.10 -12.87
C VAL A 205 -3.54 -1.47 -14.32
N TYR A 206 -2.59 -1.23 -15.21
CA TYR A 206 -2.66 -1.53 -16.64
C TYR A 206 -2.18 -2.95 -16.94
N THR A 207 -2.94 -3.69 -17.74
CA THR A 207 -2.59 -5.03 -18.20
C THR A 207 -2.19 -4.98 -19.69
N PRO A 208 -0.92 -5.23 -20.04
CA PRO A 208 -0.50 -5.34 -21.43
C PRO A 208 -1.37 -6.30 -22.25
N GLY A 209 -1.81 -5.88 -23.44
CA GLY A 209 -2.69 -6.68 -24.29
C GLY A 209 -4.18 -6.61 -23.90
N GLN A 210 -4.57 -5.73 -22.98
CA GLN A 210 -5.97 -5.48 -22.59
C GLN A 210 -6.36 -4.01 -22.83
N GLU A 211 -5.76 -3.38 -23.85
CA GLU A 211 -5.94 -1.96 -24.19
C GLU A 211 -7.41 -1.58 -24.36
N GLU A 212 -8.21 -2.42 -25.02
CA GLU A 212 -9.64 -2.18 -25.29
C GLU A 212 -10.46 -2.06 -24.00
N ARG A 213 -10.00 -2.69 -22.91
CA ARG A 213 -10.60 -2.59 -21.58
C ARG A 213 -10.02 -1.44 -20.77
N ASP A 214 -8.70 -1.29 -20.79
CA ASP A 214 -7.98 -0.39 -19.88
C ASP A 214 -8.01 1.07 -20.35
N LEU A 215 -7.93 1.33 -21.66
CA LEU A 215 -7.93 2.70 -22.19
C LEU A 215 -9.25 3.43 -21.95
N PRO A 216 -10.44 2.83 -22.16
CA PRO A 216 -11.71 3.48 -21.81
C PRO A 216 -11.82 3.82 -20.33
N ALA A 217 -11.35 2.94 -19.44
CA ALA A 217 -11.36 3.20 -17.99
C ALA A 217 -10.45 4.38 -17.63
N ILE A 218 -9.21 4.42 -18.14
CA ILE A 218 -8.29 5.54 -17.94
C ILE A 218 -8.88 6.83 -18.50
N LYS A 219 -9.45 6.78 -19.70
CA LYS A 219 -10.10 7.93 -20.34
C LYS A 219 -11.24 8.47 -19.47
N TYR A 220 -12.11 7.59 -18.98
CA TYR A 220 -13.21 7.96 -18.09
C TYR A 220 -12.72 8.67 -16.83
N ILE A 221 -11.66 8.14 -16.18
CA ILE A 221 -11.07 8.79 -15.00
C ILE A 221 -10.60 10.22 -15.34
N LEU A 222 -9.89 10.39 -16.46
CA LEU A 222 -9.39 11.69 -16.88
C LEU A 222 -10.52 12.65 -17.23
N GLU A 223 -11.56 12.22 -17.93
CA GLU A 223 -12.67 13.09 -18.31
C GLU A 223 -13.53 13.54 -17.13
N ASN A 224 -13.52 12.80 -16.01
CA ASN A 224 -14.41 13.02 -14.87
C ASN A 224 -13.70 13.45 -13.58
N THR A 225 -12.38 13.66 -13.62
CA THR A 225 -11.59 14.17 -12.49
C THR A 225 -10.46 15.06 -12.99
N ASP A 226 -9.96 15.94 -12.12
CA ASP A 226 -8.70 16.67 -12.34
C ASP A 226 -7.48 15.91 -11.80
N ALA A 227 -7.68 14.68 -11.32
CA ALA A 227 -6.62 13.86 -10.76
C ALA A 227 -5.51 13.61 -11.78
N ARG A 228 -4.27 13.56 -11.28
CA ARG A 228 -3.17 12.90 -12.00
C ARG A 228 -3.32 11.40 -11.83
N ILE A 229 -3.07 10.66 -12.91
CA ILE A 229 -3.13 9.20 -12.90
C ILE A 229 -1.72 8.62 -12.86
N LEU A 230 -1.43 7.79 -11.86
CA LEU A 230 -0.21 6.97 -11.83
C LEU A 230 -0.53 5.56 -12.32
N VAL A 231 0.03 5.19 -13.47
CA VAL A 231 -0.20 3.87 -14.08
C VAL A 231 0.89 2.90 -13.65
N PHE A 232 0.45 1.77 -13.09
CA PHE A 232 1.26 0.58 -12.80
C PHE A 232 1.02 -0.50 -13.86
N LEU A 233 1.96 -1.41 -14.02
CA LEU A 233 1.83 -2.64 -14.79
C LEU A 233 1.33 -3.78 -13.91
N ASN A 234 0.39 -4.56 -14.43
CA ASN A 234 -0.03 -5.81 -13.79
C ASN A 234 1.15 -6.81 -13.76
N HIS A 235 1.42 -7.38 -12.58
CA HIS A 235 2.52 -8.30 -12.33
C HIS A 235 2.38 -9.64 -13.07
N VAL A 236 2.88 -9.74 -14.32
CA VAL A 236 3.65 -10.89 -14.85
C VAL A 236 4.48 -10.37 -16.03
N GLN A 237 5.80 -10.50 -15.93
CA GLN A 237 6.82 -10.26 -16.98
C GLN A 237 7.31 -8.82 -17.24
N HIS A 238 8.65 -8.73 -17.14
CA HIS A 238 9.49 -7.69 -17.70
C HIS A 238 9.07 -7.32 -19.12
N ALA A 239 8.60 -6.09 -19.30
CA ALA A 239 8.65 -5.51 -20.63
C ALA A 239 9.17 -4.07 -20.59
N PRO A 240 10.49 -3.90 -20.43
CA PRO A 240 11.17 -2.62 -20.72
C PRO A 240 10.82 -2.08 -22.11
N ARG A 241 10.37 -2.94 -23.03
CA ARG A 241 9.99 -2.62 -24.40
C ARG A 241 8.56 -2.06 -24.55
N LEU A 242 7.70 -2.12 -23.53
CA LEU A 242 6.33 -1.63 -23.64
C LEU A 242 6.21 -0.12 -23.44
N LYS A 243 7.16 0.53 -22.75
CA LYS A 243 7.04 1.95 -22.38
C LYS A 243 6.79 2.87 -23.58
N ALA A 244 7.59 2.76 -24.64
CA ALA A 244 7.47 3.63 -25.81
C ALA A 244 6.17 3.36 -26.60
N ALA A 245 5.85 2.08 -26.81
CA ALA A 245 4.63 1.68 -27.52
C ALA A 245 3.36 2.07 -26.75
N LEU A 246 3.35 1.87 -25.43
CA LEU A 246 2.25 2.27 -24.56
C LEU A 246 2.07 3.79 -24.55
N TRP A 247 3.15 4.56 -24.40
CA TRP A 247 3.08 6.02 -24.43
C TRP A 247 2.52 6.55 -25.75
N LYS A 248 2.94 5.97 -26.87
CA LYS A 248 2.39 6.31 -28.19
C LYS A 248 0.88 6.05 -28.22
N ARG A 249 0.44 4.85 -27.84
CA ARG A 249 -0.98 4.47 -27.79
C ARG A 249 -1.81 5.37 -26.86
N LEU A 250 -1.30 5.68 -25.67
CA LEU A 250 -1.98 6.56 -24.71
C LEU A 250 -2.16 7.97 -25.30
N ARG A 251 -1.14 8.51 -25.96
CA ARG A 251 -1.24 9.83 -26.61
C ARG A 251 -2.22 9.83 -27.78
N GLU A 252 -2.20 8.80 -28.60
CA GLU A 252 -3.15 8.65 -29.72
C GLU A 252 -4.60 8.52 -29.23
N ALA A 253 -4.84 7.74 -28.18
CA ALA A 253 -6.18 7.49 -27.65
C ALA A 253 -6.74 8.65 -26.79
N LEU A 254 -5.88 9.37 -26.07
CA LEU A 254 -6.28 10.33 -25.03
C LEU A 254 -5.98 11.79 -25.38
N GLY A 255 -5.16 12.05 -26.41
CA GLY A 255 -4.77 13.40 -26.81
C GLY A 255 -4.20 14.21 -25.65
N ALA A 256 -4.76 15.41 -25.42
CA ALA A 256 -4.33 16.31 -24.36
C ALA A 256 -4.49 15.72 -22.94
N LEU A 257 -5.47 14.83 -22.73
CA LEU A 257 -5.70 14.21 -21.41
C LEU A 257 -4.48 13.38 -20.95
N SER A 258 -3.67 12.87 -21.90
CA SER A 258 -2.46 12.10 -21.59
C SER A 258 -1.41 12.86 -20.77
N GLN A 259 -1.47 14.20 -20.72
CA GLN A 259 -0.55 15.03 -19.93
C GLN A 259 -0.67 14.80 -18.42
N ARG A 260 -1.83 14.31 -17.95
CA ARG A 260 -2.05 13.97 -16.53
C ARG A 260 -1.67 12.54 -16.17
N ILE A 261 -1.22 11.75 -17.13
CA ILE A 261 -0.74 10.38 -16.89
C ILE A 261 0.74 10.43 -16.50
N VAL A 262 1.09 9.63 -15.50
CA VAL A 262 2.46 9.30 -15.14
C VAL A 262 2.57 7.78 -15.18
N LEU A 263 3.52 7.24 -15.94
CA LEU A 263 3.86 5.82 -15.85
C LEU A 263 4.84 5.62 -14.69
N ASP A 264 4.63 4.60 -13.87
CA ASP A 264 5.51 4.29 -12.74
C ASP A 264 6.98 4.14 -13.22
N PRO A 265 7.90 4.99 -12.74
CA PRO A 265 9.27 4.97 -13.25
C PRO A 265 10.00 3.65 -12.95
N GLU A 266 9.71 3.01 -11.83
CA GLU A 266 10.38 1.76 -11.44
C GLU A 266 9.93 0.60 -12.33
N GLU A 267 8.63 0.44 -12.56
CA GLU A 267 8.11 -0.65 -13.38
C GLU A 267 8.37 -0.47 -14.88
N PHE A 268 8.36 0.77 -15.38
CA PHE A 268 8.54 1.06 -16.80
C PHE A 268 9.98 1.38 -17.21
N ALA A 269 10.87 1.73 -16.28
CA ALA A 269 12.27 2.07 -16.57
C ALA A 269 13.29 1.37 -15.65
N GLY A 270 12.86 0.57 -14.68
CA GLY A 270 13.72 -0.16 -13.74
C GLY A 270 14.39 0.71 -12.68
N ARG A 271 14.15 2.04 -12.70
CA ARG A 271 14.68 3.06 -11.78
C ARG A 271 14.02 4.43 -12.05
N PRO A 272 14.08 5.38 -11.11
CA PRO A 272 14.57 5.28 -9.73
C PRO A 272 13.63 4.48 -8.81
N GLN A 273 14.12 4.04 -7.65
CA GLN A 273 13.28 3.46 -6.59
C GLN A 273 12.34 4.51 -6.00
N CYS A 274 11.28 4.10 -5.27
CA CYS A 274 10.32 5.04 -4.69
C CYS A 274 10.96 6.06 -3.72
N ALA A 275 11.97 5.64 -2.94
CA ALA A 275 12.74 6.51 -2.04
C ALA A 275 13.40 7.70 -2.76
N GLU A 276 13.85 7.49 -4.00
CA GLU A 276 14.51 8.49 -4.83
C GLU A 276 13.50 9.26 -5.70
N CYS A 277 12.47 8.58 -6.20
CA CYS A 277 11.45 9.12 -7.11
C CYS A 277 10.57 10.17 -6.44
N ALA A 278 10.14 9.92 -5.21
CA ALA A 278 9.29 10.79 -4.41
C ALA A 278 7.90 11.17 -4.97
N LEU A 279 7.49 10.61 -6.12
CA LEU A 279 6.26 10.99 -6.81
C LEU A 279 5.01 10.90 -5.93
N CYS A 280 4.94 9.89 -5.07
CA CYS A 280 3.72 9.55 -4.33
C CYS A 280 3.64 10.24 -2.96
N TRP A 281 4.67 10.97 -2.53
CA TRP A 281 4.67 11.60 -1.20
C TRP A 281 5.17 13.04 -1.20
N ARG A 282 5.71 13.53 -2.32
CA ARG A 282 6.15 14.93 -2.44
C ARG A 282 4.95 15.83 -2.77
N ARG A 283 4.61 16.75 -1.86
CA ARG A 283 3.43 17.64 -1.98
C ARG A 283 3.32 18.38 -3.32
N GLY A 284 4.41 18.93 -3.86
CA GLY A 284 4.40 19.65 -5.15
C GLY A 284 4.19 18.79 -6.41
N VAL A 285 4.04 17.47 -6.27
CA VAL A 285 3.73 16.55 -7.36
C VAL A 285 2.24 16.16 -7.37
N LEU A 286 1.59 16.27 -6.21
CA LEU A 286 0.26 15.71 -5.95
C LEU A 286 -0.89 16.71 -6.17
N PHE A 287 -0.57 17.99 -6.36
CA PHE A 287 -1.49 19.10 -6.62
C PHE A 287 -1.06 19.84 -7.87
#